data_AF-A0A521AVP7-F1
#
_entry.id   AF-A0A521AVP7-F1
#
_cell.length_a   1.000
_cell.length_b   1.000
_cell.length_c   1.000
_cell.angle_alpha   90.00
_cell.angle_beta   90.00
_cell.angle_gamma   90.00
#
_symmetry.space_group_name_H-M   'P 1'
#
loop_
_entity.id
_entity.type
_entity.pdbx_description
1 polymer ?
#
loop_
_entity_poly.entity_id
_entity_poly.type
_entity_poly.pdbx_seq_one_letter_code
_entity_poly.pdbx_strand_id
1 'polypeptide(L)'
;MDKRLKEYYKTKKYRGFYKVGEHRHRWTGTTHLTFSDGSKQVHAVGLFREGALEKAFNKIDKFHNTQNGDKSTLKGDKNFILA
;
A
#
# COMPACT_ATOMS: atom_id res chain seq x y z
N MET A 1 -1.59 9.96 17.64
CA MET A 1 -1.67 8.56 17.16
C MET A 1 -2.68 8.50 16.02
N ASP A 2 -2.26 8.02 14.84
CA ASP A 2 -3.04 8.07 13.61
C ASP A 2 -4.33 7.24 13.69
N LYS A 3 -5.48 7.78 13.25
CA LYS A 3 -6.78 7.07 13.32
C LYS A 3 -6.75 5.74 12.57
N ARG A 4 -5.98 5.67 11.47
CA ARG A 4 -5.85 4.49 10.61
C ARG A 4 -5.13 3.33 11.32
N LEU A 5 -4.06 3.65 12.04
CA LEU A 5 -3.34 2.69 12.90
C LEU A 5 -4.27 2.13 13.98
N LYS A 6 -5.03 3.01 14.65
CA LYS A 6 -5.96 2.59 15.71
C LYS A 6 -7.05 1.64 15.20
N GLU A 7 -7.62 1.93 14.03
CA GLU A 7 -8.59 1.05 13.38
C GLU A 7 -7.98 -0.31 13.05
N TYR A 8 -6.81 -0.32 12.41
CA TYR A 8 -6.09 -1.56 12.10
C TYR A 8 -5.77 -2.39 13.36
N TYR A 9 -5.38 -1.76 14.46
CA TYR A 9 -5.12 -2.48 15.71
C TYR A 9 -6.37 -3.16 16.27
N LYS A 10 -7.56 -2.58 16.04
CA LYS A 10 -8.85 -3.10 16.47
C LYS A 10 -9.38 -4.20 15.56
N THR A 11 -9.29 -4.03 14.24
CA THR A 11 -9.89 -4.94 13.25
C THR A 11 -8.92 -5.98 12.69
N LYS A 12 -7.61 -5.77 12.86
CA LYS A 12 -6.51 -6.49 12.20
C LYS A 12 -6.58 -6.46 10.66
N LYS A 13 -7.39 -5.57 10.10
CA LYS A 13 -7.66 -5.43 8.68
C LYS A 13 -7.67 -3.94 8.32
N TYR A 14 -7.13 -3.59 7.17
CA TYR A 14 -7.16 -2.23 6.65
C TYR A 14 -7.64 -2.25 5.21
N ARG A 15 -8.81 -1.66 4.93
CA ARG A 15 -9.43 -1.62 3.58
C ARG A 15 -9.47 -2.97 2.86
N GLY A 16 -9.81 -4.04 3.58
CA GLY A 16 -9.87 -5.40 3.04
C GLY A 16 -8.53 -6.16 3.02
N PHE A 17 -7.41 -5.47 3.20
CA PHE A 17 -6.11 -6.10 3.35
C PHE A 17 -5.90 -6.57 4.80
N TYR A 18 -5.43 -7.80 4.97
CA TYR A 18 -5.03 -8.38 6.24
C TYR A 18 -3.53 -8.71 6.23
N LYS A 19 -2.91 -8.71 7.41
CA LYS A 19 -1.48 -9.05 7.53
C LYS A 19 -1.29 -10.54 7.31
N VAL A 20 -0.42 -10.88 6.36
CA VAL A 20 -0.02 -12.27 6.05
C VAL A 20 1.31 -12.62 6.71
N GLY A 21 2.22 -11.66 6.79
CA GLY A 21 3.56 -11.91 7.33
C GLY A 21 4.18 -10.67 7.96
N GLU A 22 5.03 -10.90 8.96
CA GLU A 22 5.86 -9.90 9.60
C GLU A 22 7.25 -10.51 9.80
N HIS A 23 8.27 -9.85 9.28
CA HIS A 23 9.65 -10.24 9.50
C HIS A 23 10.43 -9.04 10.01
N ARG A 24 11.04 -9.18 11.20
CA ARG A 24 11.83 -8.13 11.83
C ARG A 24 13.30 -8.45 11.70
N HIS A 25 14.03 -7.61 10.98
CA HIS A 25 15.47 -7.70 10.86
C HIS A 25 16.10 -6.99 12.05
N ARG A 26 16.57 -7.78 13.04
CA ARG A 26 17.11 -7.26 14.30
C ARG A 26 18.38 -6.43 14.11
N TRP A 27 19.18 -6.76 13.09
CA TRP A 27 20.45 -6.11 12.77
C TRP A 27 20.28 -4.71 12.17
N THR A 28 19.24 -4.51 11.35
CA THR A 28 18.98 -3.24 10.67
C THR A 28 17.89 -2.41 11.35
N GLY A 29 17.21 -2.96 12.36
CA GLY A 29 16.03 -2.36 12.98
C GLY A 29 14.82 -2.26 12.05
N THR A 30 14.89 -2.86 10.86
CA THR A 30 13.82 -2.78 9.87
C THR A 30 12.77 -3.86 10.09
N THR A 31 11.53 -3.52 9.79
CA THR A 31 10.41 -4.46 9.80
C THR A 31 9.83 -4.54 8.41
N HIS A 32 9.75 -5.77 7.89
CA HIS A 32 9.08 -6.13 6.67
C HIS A 32 7.67 -6.62 7.02
N LEU A 33 6.66 -5.98 6.42
CA LEU A 33 5.26 -6.37 6.55
C LEU A 33 4.72 -6.77 5.18
N THR A 34 3.98 -7.86 5.17
CA THR A 34 3.24 -8.33 4.00
C THR A 34 1.76 -8.33 4.31
N PHE A 35 1.00 -7.62 3.48
CA PHE A 35 -0.45 -7.55 3.51
C PHE A 35 -1.03 -8.21 2.27
N SER A 36 -2.19 -8.83 2.39
CA SER A 36 -2.94 -9.36 1.25
C SER A 36 -4.44 -9.18 1.43
N ASP A 37 -5.15 -9.00 0.33
CA ASP A 37 -6.62 -9.06 0.26
C ASP A 37 -7.11 -10.41 -0.32
N GLY A 38 -6.21 -11.38 -0.52
CA GLY A 38 -6.48 -12.67 -1.16
C GLY A 38 -6.23 -12.69 -2.67
N SER A 39 -6.19 -11.53 -3.34
CA SER A 39 -5.88 -11.42 -4.78
C SER A 39 -4.53 -10.76 -5.05
N LYS A 40 -4.13 -9.81 -4.20
CA LYS A 40 -2.93 -9.02 -4.35
C LYS A 40 -2.15 -8.99 -3.04
N GLN A 41 -0.85 -8.77 -3.17
CA GLN A 41 0.06 -8.67 -2.03
C GLN A 41 0.75 -7.31 -2.03
N VAL A 42 0.81 -6.70 -0.85
CA VAL A 42 1.48 -5.43 -0.61
C VAL A 42 2.60 -5.67 0.39
N HIS A 43 3.82 -5.47 -0.07
CA HIS A 43 5.02 -5.55 0.77
C HIS A 43 5.47 -4.14 1.17
N ALA A 44 5.75 -3.94 2.45
CA ALA A 44 6.23 -2.68 3.00
C ALA A 44 7.39 -2.89 3.96
N VAL A 45 8.34 -1.96 3.93
CA VAL A 45 9.54 -1.99 4.75
C VAL A 45 9.75 -0.63 5.40
N GLY A 46 9.82 -0.62 6.73
CA GLY A 46 10.06 0.59 7.51
C GLY A 46 11.07 0.36 8.62
N LEU A 47 11.64 1.46 9.10
CA LEU A 47 12.27 1.49 10.42
C LEU A 47 11.16 1.26 11.44
N PHE A 48 11.25 0.13 12.16
CA PHE A 48 10.23 -0.33 13.10
C PHE A 48 8.86 -0.64 12.46
N ARG A 49 7.94 -1.13 13.30
CA ARG A 49 6.64 -1.65 12.86
C ARG A 49 5.70 -0.54 12.40
N GLU A 50 5.64 0.59 13.10
CA GLU A 50 4.79 1.72 12.71
C GLU A 50 5.17 2.28 11.35
N GLY A 51 6.46 2.47 11.07
CA GLY A 51 6.92 2.97 9.76
C GLY A 51 6.63 2.00 8.62
N ALA A 52 6.69 0.68 8.89
CA ALA A 52 6.31 -0.32 7.92
C ALA A 52 4.78 -0.32 7.67
N LEU A 53 3.97 -0.12 8.71
CA LEU A 53 2.51 -0.01 8.61
C LEU A 53 2.10 1.24 7.83
N GLU A 54 2.70 2.39 8.12
CA GLU A 54 2.43 3.64 7.40
C GLU A 54 2.70 3.49 5.90
N LYS A 55 3.85 2.93 5.53
CA LYS A 55 4.17 2.64 4.13
C LYS A 55 3.22 1.64 3.49
N ALA A 56 2.77 0.61 4.24
CA ALA A 56 1.78 -0.34 3.74
C ALA A 56 0.45 0.36 3.46
N PHE A 57 -0.03 1.18 4.40
CA PHE A 57 -1.29 1.92 4.25
C PHE A 57 -1.23 2.91 3.09
N ASN A 58 -0.12 3.64 2.92
CA ASN A 58 0.07 4.53 1.77
C ASN A 58 0.03 3.78 0.43
N LYS A 59 0.63 2.59 0.35
CA LYS A 59 0.55 1.75 -0.86
C LYS A 59 -0.88 1.26 -1.12
N ILE A 60 -1.59 0.83 -0.08
CA ILE A 60 -2.99 0.39 -0.19
C ILE A 60 -3.89 1.56 -0.60
N ASP A 61 -3.73 2.73 0.01
CA ASP A 61 -4.48 3.94 -0.35
C ASP A 61 -4.22 4.33 -1.80
N LYS A 62 -2.96 4.32 -2.24
CA LYS A 62 -2.60 4.57 -3.65
C LYS A 62 -3.27 3.54 -4.57
N PHE A 63 -3.29 2.28 -4.19
CA PHE A 63 -3.91 1.22 -4.97
C PHE A 63 -5.43 1.44 -5.15
N HIS A 64 -6.14 1.80 -4.08
CA HIS A 64 -7.56 2.14 -4.16
C HIS A 64 -7.81 3.45 -4.92
N ASN A 65 -6.89 4.43 -4.84
CA ASN A 65 -7.02 5.68 -5.57
C ASN A 65 -6.75 5.51 -7.08
N THR A 66 -5.78 4.66 -7.45
CA THR A 66 -5.51 4.32 -8.86
C THR A 66 -6.67 3.55 -9.48
N GLN A 67 -7.32 2.62 -8.76
CA GLN A 67 -8.53 1.96 -9.27
C GLN A 67 -9.70 2.93 -9.51
N ASN A 68 -9.70 4.09 -8.86
CA ASN A 68 -10.70 5.14 -9.09
C ASN A 68 -10.25 6.19 -10.12
N GLY A 69 -8.97 6.20 -10.51
CA GLY A 69 -8.37 7.16 -11.44
C GLY A 69 -8.13 6.64 -12.87
N ASP A 70 -8.23 5.33 -13.11
CA ASP A 70 -7.92 4.72 -14.42
C ASP A 70 -9.11 4.75 -15.41
N LYS A 71 -10.01 5.75 -15.29
CA LYS A 71 -11.02 6.06 -16.31
C LYS A 71 -10.92 7.47 -16.87
N SER A 72 -9.87 8.23 -16.56
CA SER A 72 -9.75 9.59 -17.09
C SER A 72 -8.30 10.10 -17.14
N THR A 73 -7.42 9.48 -17.93
CA THR A 73 -6.29 10.17 -18.63
C THR A 73 -5.41 9.21 -19.45
N LEU A 74 -5.96 8.70 -20.57
CA LEU A 74 -5.16 8.44 -21.78
C LEU A 74 -6.01 8.83 -23.02
N LYS A 75 -6.44 10.09 -23.04
CA LYS A 75 -6.68 10.85 -24.27
C LYS A 75 -5.48 11.80 -24.38
N GLY A 76 -4.62 11.56 -25.36
CA GLY A 76 -3.34 12.27 -25.50
C GLY A 76 -2.60 11.85 -26.75
N ASP A 77 -3.23 12.11 -27.89
CA ASP A 77 -2.64 12.62 -29.13
C ASP A 77 -1.24 12.12 -29.52
N LYS A 78 -1.20 11.17 -30.46
CA LYS A 78 -0.12 11.06 -31.44
C LYS A 78 -0.70 11.05 -32.84
N ASN A 79 -1.34 12.17 -33.22
CA ASN A 79 -1.57 12.49 -34.62
C ASN A 79 -0.36 13.32 -35.10
N PHE A 80 0.75 12.64 -35.37
CA PHE A 80 1.81 13.23 -36.19
C PHE A 80 1.29 13.22 -37.64
N ILE A 81 0.64 14.32 -38.04
CA ILE A 81 0.55 14.65 -39.47
C ILE A 81 1.95 15.12 -39.85
N LEU A 82 2.70 14.25 -40.54
CA LEU A 82 3.83 14.72 -41.34
C LEU A 82 3.29 15.00 -42.74
N ALA A 83 3.60 16.20 -43.21
CA ALA A 83 3.20 16.82 -44.47
C ALA A 83 3.58 16.01 -45.71
#